data_AF-A0A5S9MHI2-F1
#
_entry.id   AF-A0A5S9MHI2-F1
#
_cell.length_a   1.000
_cell.length_b   1.000
_cell.length_c   1.000
_cell.angle_alpha   90.00
_cell.angle_beta   90.00
_cell.angle_gamma   90.00
#
_symmetry.space_group_name_H-M   'P 1'
#
loop_
_entity.id
_entity.type
_entity.pdbx_description
1 polymer ?
#
loop_
_entity_poly.entity_id
_entity_poly.type
_entity_poly.pdbx_seq_one_letter_code
_entity_poly.pdbx_strand_id
1 'polypeptide(L)'
;MQQAHLVIEAASEQMSVKKQIFETLDQFAEAEAIFASNTSSLSITELAAVTSRPEKVIGMHFMNPVPVMKLVEVIRALQTSDDTYQVVYETAKTLNKKPQLKWKTSQGLYQTAY
;
A
#
# COMPACT_ATOMS: atom_id res chain seq x y z
N MET A 1 3.59 -12.52 -12.82
CA MET A 1 2.43 -12.47 -11.90
C MET A 1 1.17 -12.12 -12.69
N GLN A 2 0.71 -12.98 -13.60
CA GLN A 2 -0.27 -12.60 -14.63
C GLN A 2 -1.75 -12.67 -14.19
N GLN A 3 -2.07 -12.77 -12.89
CA GLN A 3 -3.47 -12.88 -12.42
C GLN A 3 -3.75 -12.17 -11.09
N ALA A 4 -2.79 -11.40 -10.55
CA ALA A 4 -2.96 -10.72 -9.27
C ALA A 4 -3.40 -9.27 -9.48
N HIS A 5 -4.65 -8.95 -9.11
CA HIS A 5 -5.20 -7.60 -9.15
C HIS A 5 -4.71 -6.72 -7.98
N LEU A 6 -4.28 -7.34 -6.87
CA LEU A 6 -3.70 -6.67 -5.70
C LEU A 6 -2.49 -7.46 -5.22
N VAL A 7 -1.34 -6.80 -5.14
CA VAL A 7 -0.10 -7.36 -4.59
C VAL A 7 0.21 -6.65 -3.28
N ILE A 8 0.47 -7.41 -2.21
CA ILE A 8 0.87 -6.87 -0.90
C ILE A 8 2.34 -7.22 -0.66
N GLU A 9 3.21 -6.22 -0.75
CA GLU A 9 4.64 -6.33 -0.49
C GLU A 9 4.91 -6.28 1.03
N ALA A 10 5.60 -7.31 1.55
CA ALA A 10 5.95 -7.44 2.96
C ALA A 10 7.39 -7.95 3.17
N ALA A 11 8.31 -7.55 2.29
CA ALA A 11 9.74 -7.80 2.41
C ALA A 11 10.38 -6.90 3.48
N SER A 12 11.69 -7.07 3.66
CA SER A 12 12.51 -6.33 4.64
C SER A 12 12.28 -4.82 4.58
N GLU A 13 12.30 -4.16 5.74
CA GLU A 13 12.03 -2.72 5.88
C GLU A 13 13.24 -1.87 5.42
N GLN A 14 13.61 -2.01 4.15
CA GLN A 14 14.71 -1.29 3.49
C GLN A 14 14.19 -0.67 2.19
N MET A 15 14.33 0.65 2.06
CA MET A 15 13.77 1.39 0.91
C MET A 15 14.30 0.90 -0.44
N SER A 16 15.60 0.60 -0.54
CA SER A 16 16.21 0.08 -1.77
C SER A 16 15.60 -1.24 -2.21
N VAL A 17 15.42 -2.18 -1.27
CA VAL A 17 14.81 -3.49 -1.54
C VAL A 17 13.37 -3.33 -2.02
N LYS A 18 12.58 -2.50 -1.35
CA LYS A 18 11.18 -2.27 -1.73
C LYS A 18 11.06 -1.56 -3.07
N LYS A 19 11.90 -0.56 -3.35
CA LYS A 19 11.93 0.11 -4.67
C LYS A 19 12.22 -0.89 -5.79
N GLN A 20 13.21 -1.77 -5.62
CA GLN A 20 13.52 -2.82 -6.60
C GLN A 20 12.34 -3.79 -6.82
N ILE A 21 11.62 -4.16 -5.75
CA ILE A 21 10.41 -4.98 -5.86
C ILE A 21 9.34 -4.23 -6.66
N PHE A 22 9.08 -2.96 -6.36
CA PHE A 22 8.07 -2.15 -7.04
C PHE A 22 8.39 -1.92 -8.52
N GLU A 23 9.65 -1.66 -8.88
CA GLU A 23 10.12 -1.59 -10.26
C GLU A 23 9.87 -2.92 -11.01
N THR A 24 10.18 -4.05 -10.35
CA THR A 24 9.94 -5.38 -10.92
C THR A 24 8.44 -5.64 -11.09
N LEU A 25 7.62 -5.29 -10.10
CA LEU A 25 6.16 -5.43 -10.19
C LEU A 25 5.60 -4.58 -11.34
N ASP A 26 6.07 -3.34 -11.49
CA ASP A 26 5.61 -2.44 -12.53
C ASP A 26 5.90 -2.97 -13.94
N GLN A 27 7.05 -3.64 -14.13
CA GLN A 27 7.44 -4.26 -15.38
C GLN A 27 6.60 -5.48 -15.76
N PHE A 28 6.18 -6.30 -14.78
CA PHE A 28 5.63 -7.64 -15.04
C PHE A 28 4.16 -7.83 -14.65
N ALA A 29 3.57 -6.91 -13.89
CA ALA A 29 2.16 -6.98 -13.52
C ALA A 29 1.28 -6.31 -14.57
N GLU A 30 0.05 -6.83 -14.72
CA GLU A 30 -0.97 -6.25 -15.58
C GLU A 30 -1.24 -4.79 -15.23
N ALA A 31 -1.59 -3.95 -16.21
CA ALA A 31 -1.77 -2.51 -16.04
C ALA A 31 -2.77 -2.12 -14.92
N GLU A 32 -3.73 -3.00 -14.64
CA GLU A 32 -4.76 -2.80 -13.61
C GLU A 32 -4.36 -3.24 -12.20
N ALA A 33 -3.19 -3.85 -12.02
CA ALA A 33 -2.74 -4.32 -10.72
C ALA A 33 -2.43 -3.14 -9.76
N ILE A 34 -2.94 -3.26 -8.53
CA ILE A 34 -2.64 -2.37 -7.40
C ILE A 34 -1.45 -2.93 -6.62
N PHE A 35 -0.50 -2.07 -6.27
CA PHE A 35 0.65 -2.42 -5.43
C PHE A 35 0.49 -1.80 -4.04
N ALA A 36 0.30 -2.66 -3.04
CA ALA A 36 0.25 -2.28 -1.64
C ALA A 36 1.57 -2.62 -0.94
N SER A 37 2.08 -1.74 -0.08
CA SER A 37 3.19 -2.08 0.83
C SER A 37 2.71 -2.20 2.28
N ASN A 38 3.16 -3.23 2.98
CA ASN A 38 2.99 -3.44 4.42
C ASN A 38 4.05 -2.69 5.26
N THR A 39 4.80 -1.74 4.66
CA THR A 39 5.79 -0.94 5.41
C THR A 39 5.16 -0.21 6.59
N SER A 40 5.87 -0.17 7.71
CA SER A 40 5.44 0.53 8.92
C SER A 40 5.88 2.00 8.92
N SER A 41 6.96 2.34 8.22
CA SER A 41 7.62 3.64 8.38
C SER A 41 8.05 4.31 7.07
N LEU A 42 8.27 3.55 6.00
CA LEU A 42 8.79 4.07 4.75
C LEU A 42 7.73 4.90 4.00
N SER A 43 8.20 5.79 3.14
CA SER A 43 7.34 6.67 2.35
C SER A 43 6.68 5.91 1.22
N ILE A 44 5.34 5.76 1.26
CA ILE A 44 4.58 5.19 0.14
C ILE A 44 4.73 6.05 -1.12
N THR A 45 4.82 7.38 -0.98
CA THR A 45 5.07 8.29 -2.10
C THR A 45 6.40 8.03 -2.78
N GLU A 46 7.46 7.71 -2.02
CA GLU A 46 8.75 7.35 -2.62
C GLU A 46 8.71 5.98 -3.32
N LEU A 47 7.92 5.04 -2.82
CA LEU A 47 7.70 3.75 -3.50
C LEU A 47 6.87 3.93 -4.77
N ALA A 48 5.87 4.80 -4.75
CA ALA A 48 5.06 5.12 -5.91
C ALA A 48 5.90 5.75 -7.05
N ALA A 49 6.86 6.60 -6.68
CA ALA A 49 7.70 7.35 -7.62
C ALA A 49 8.62 6.50 -8.51
N VAL A 50 8.86 5.22 -8.16
CA VAL A 50 9.66 4.29 -8.99
C VAL A 50 8.81 3.44 -9.92
N THR A 51 7.51 3.71 -10.00
CA THR A 51 6.56 3.00 -10.87
C THR A 51 5.99 3.95 -11.92
N SER A 52 5.53 3.39 -13.04
CA SER A 52 4.78 4.10 -14.08
C SER A 52 3.30 4.30 -13.73
N ARG A 53 2.83 3.77 -12.59
CA ARG A 53 1.43 3.79 -12.10
C ARG A 53 1.29 4.30 -10.67
N PRO A 54 1.84 5.48 -10.32
CA PRO A 54 1.86 5.96 -8.94
C PRO A 54 0.46 6.08 -8.30
N GLU A 55 -0.59 6.22 -9.10
CA GLU A 55 -1.98 6.23 -8.68
C GLU A 55 -2.53 4.88 -8.21
N LYS A 56 -1.87 3.77 -8.59
CA LYS A 56 -2.19 2.39 -8.19
C LYS A 56 -1.24 1.86 -7.10
N VAL A 57 -0.51 2.75 -6.43
CA VAL A 57 0.37 2.43 -5.30
C VAL A 57 -0.22 2.95 -4.00
N ILE A 58 -0.20 2.13 -2.94
CA ILE A 58 -0.81 2.43 -1.63
C ILE A 58 -0.11 1.69 -0.48
N GLY A 59 -0.26 2.15 0.75
CA GLY A 59 0.13 1.39 1.94
C GLY A 59 -1.05 0.60 2.51
N MET A 60 -0.78 -0.63 2.94
CA MET A 60 -1.75 -1.52 3.58
C MET A 60 -1.05 -2.20 4.77
N HIS A 61 -0.93 -1.47 5.87
CA HIS A 61 -0.12 -1.88 7.02
C HIS A 61 -0.96 -2.70 8.01
N PHE A 62 -0.60 -3.97 8.15
CA PHE A 62 -1.22 -4.92 9.06
C PHE A 62 -0.52 -4.92 10.42
N MET A 63 -1.31 -4.94 11.49
CA MET A 63 -0.78 -5.08 12.84
C MET A 63 -0.48 -6.54 13.16
N ASN A 64 0.68 -6.80 13.78
CA ASN A 64 1.06 -8.14 14.22
C ASN A 64 0.52 -8.44 15.63
N PRO A 65 0.03 -9.67 15.90
CA PRO A 65 -0.08 -10.80 14.97
C PRO A 65 -1.27 -10.67 14.00
N VAL A 66 -1.01 -10.84 12.70
CA VAL A 66 -2.00 -10.58 11.63
C VAL A 66 -3.34 -11.33 11.82
N PRO A 67 -3.41 -12.61 12.22
CA PRO A 67 -4.70 -13.29 12.38
C PRO A 67 -5.57 -12.72 13.52
N VAL A 68 -4.93 -12.15 14.54
CA VAL A 68 -5.58 -11.68 15.77
C VAL A 68 -5.99 -10.21 15.64
N MET A 69 -5.07 -9.37 15.15
CA MET A 69 -5.29 -7.93 15.08
C MET A 69 -6.31 -7.57 14.01
N LYS A 70 -7.23 -6.67 14.35
CA LYS A 70 -8.28 -6.20 13.45
C LYS A 70 -7.89 -4.95 12.67
N LEU A 71 -7.01 -4.11 13.20
CA LEU A 71 -6.62 -2.88 12.54
C LEU A 71 -5.78 -3.14 11.28
N VAL A 72 -6.14 -2.48 10.20
CA VAL A 72 -5.30 -2.29 9.01
C VAL A 72 -5.25 -0.80 8.73
N GLU A 73 -4.05 -0.25 8.56
CA GLU A 73 -3.90 1.15 8.16
C GLU A 73 -3.80 1.22 6.64
N VAL A 74 -4.71 1.97 6.02
CA VAL A 74 -4.71 2.21 4.57
C VAL A 74 -4.11 3.58 4.34
N ILE A 75 -2.92 3.63 3.74
CA ILE A 75 -2.08 4.81 3.69
C ILE A 75 -1.97 5.30 2.26
N ARG A 76 -2.49 6.50 1.96
CA ARG A 76 -2.38 7.08 0.62
C ARG A 76 -1.00 7.71 0.38
N ALA A 77 -0.41 7.44 -0.78
CA ALA A 77 0.63 8.28 -1.36
C ALA A 77 0.01 9.57 -1.93
N LEU A 78 0.87 10.51 -2.34
CA LEU A 78 0.45 11.78 -2.92
C LEU A 78 -0.43 11.60 -4.16
N GLN A 79 -0.14 10.59 -4.99
CA GLN A 79 -0.84 10.35 -6.26
C GLN A 79 -1.91 9.24 -6.17
N THR A 80 -2.03 8.52 -5.05
CA THR A 80 -2.97 7.39 -4.93
C THR A 80 -4.39 7.83 -5.29
N SER A 81 -5.00 7.17 -6.27
CA SER A 81 -6.37 7.49 -6.70
C SER A 81 -7.41 7.10 -5.65
N ASP A 82 -8.58 7.71 -5.73
CA ASP A 82 -9.72 7.33 -4.88
C ASP A 82 -10.14 5.88 -5.16
N ASP A 83 -10.12 5.44 -6.43
CA ASP A 83 -10.46 4.06 -6.81
C ASP A 83 -9.52 3.04 -6.16
N THR A 84 -8.21 3.28 -6.21
CA THR A 84 -7.21 2.43 -5.54
C THR A 84 -7.47 2.35 -4.03
N TYR A 85 -7.74 3.49 -3.40
CA TYR A 85 -8.09 3.54 -1.99
C TYR A 85 -9.34 2.73 -1.67
N GLN A 86 -10.42 2.90 -2.44
CA GLN A 86 -11.69 2.18 -2.22
C GLN A 86 -11.52 0.67 -2.38
N VAL A 87 -10.81 0.22 -3.42
CA VAL A 87 -10.55 -1.21 -3.63
C VAL A 87 -9.80 -1.81 -2.43
N VAL A 88 -8.75 -1.15 -1.95
CA VAL A 88 -7.96 -1.65 -0.80
C VAL A 88 -8.73 -1.56 0.51
N TYR A 89 -9.50 -0.50 0.73
CA TYR A 89 -10.34 -0.33 1.91
C TYR A 89 -11.41 -1.42 2.00
N GLU A 90 -12.13 -1.68 0.90
CA GLU A 90 -13.13 -2.75 0.85
C GLU A 90 -12.48 -4.14 0.93
N THR A 91 -11.32 -4.35 0.31
CA THR A 91 -10.56 -5.61 0.46
C THR A 91 -10.16 -5.87 1.91
N ALA A 92 -9.74 -4.85 2.66
CA ALA A 92 -9.45 -5.02 4.09
C ALA A 92 -10.70 -5.45 4.88
N LYS A 93 -11.89 -4.91 4.54
CA LYS A 93 -13.16 -5.31 5.16
C LYS A 93 -13.53 -6.77 4.86
N THR A 94 -13.35 -7.23 3.61
CA THR A 94 -13.63 -8.64 3.25
C THR A 94 -12.70 -9.61 3.97
N LEU A 95 -11.48 -9.17 4.34
CA LEU A 95 -10.55 -9.90 5.20
C LEU A 95 -10.91 -9.87 6.70
N ASN A 96 -12.11 -9.41 7.07
CA ASN A 96 -12.57 -9.23 8.44
C ASN A 96 -11.66 -8.30 9.27
N LYS A 97 -11.08 -7.29 8.62
CA LYS A 97 -10.30 -6.21 9.24
C LYS A 97 -11.13 -4.94 9.38
N LYS A 98 -10.62 -4.02 10.20
CA LYS A 98 -11.12 -2.66 10.42
C LYS A 98 -10.11 -1.70 9.79
N PRO A 99 -10.26 -1.37 8.49
CA PRO A 99 -9.37 -0.42 7.86
C PRO A 99 -9.57 0.99 8.44
N GLN A 100 -8.48 1.74 8.54
CA GLN A 100 -8.50 3.17 8.84
C GLN A 100 -7.68 3.92 7.80
N LEU A 101 -8.27 4.96 7.20
CA LEU A 101 -7.56 5.84 6.28
C LEU A 101 -6.54 6.68 7.06
N LYS A 102 -5.30 6.66 6.57
CA LYS A 102 -4.22 7.54 7.00
C LYS A 102 -3.61 8.26 5.80
N TRP A 103 -3.21 9.50 6.02
CA TRP A 103 -2.34 10.24 5.10
C TRP A 103 -1.09 10.69 5.83
N LYS A 104 0.03 10.66 5.11
CA LYS A 104 1.31 11.16 5.61
C LYS A 104 1.42 12.63 5.28
N THR A 105 1.53 13.46 6.30
CA THR A 105 1.73 14.90 6.15
C THR A 105 3.14 15.21 5.60
N SER A 106 3.38 16.44 5.14
CA SER A 106 4.71 16.91 4.70
C SER A 106 5.79 16.78 5.79
N GLN A 107 5.40 16.61 7.04
CA GLN A 107 6.26 16.42 8.21
C GLN A 107 6.54 14.94 8.52
N GLY A 108 6.04 14.01 7.69
CA GLY A 108 6.24 12.58 7.88
C GLY A 108 5.33 11.91 8.92
N LEU A 109 4.43 12.67 9.57
CA LEU A 109 3.48 12.16 10.56
C LEU A 109 2.22 11.63 9.89
N TYR A 110 1.74 10.47 10.34
CA TYR A 110 0.46 9.91 9.93
C TYR A 110 -0.68 10.53 10.74
N GLN A 111 -1.66 11.11 10.05
CA GLN A 111 -2.90 11.57 10.65
C GLN A 111 -4.05 10.67 10.21
N THR A 112 -5.04 10.50 11.09
CA THR A 112 -6.25 9.70 10.83
C THR A 112 -7.36 10.65 10.41
N ALA A 113 -8.09 10.31 9.35
CA ALA A 113 -9.35 10.97 9.03
C ALA A 113 -10.42 10.60 10.08
N TYR A 114 -11.09 11.58 10.68
CA TYR A 114 -12.33 11.35 11.43
C TYR A 114 -13.54 11.45 10.49
#